data_AF-A0A446ZGM1-F1
#
_entry.id   AF-A0A446ZGM1-F1
#
_cell.length_a   1.000
_cell.length_b   1.000
_cell.length_c   1.000
_cell.angle_alpha   90.00
_cell.angle_beta   90.00
_cell.angle_gamma   90.00
#
_symmetry.space_group_name_H-M   'P 1'
#
loop_
_entity.id
_entity.type
_entity.pdbx_description
1 polymer ?
#
loop_
_entity_poly.entity_id
_entity_poly.type
_entity_poly.pdbx_seq_one_letter_code
_entity_poly.pdbx_strand_id
1 'polypeptide(L)'
;MGDMKIFNAITMRFNMNIIFKLTGLFSIILLVACGGENSDSVNEMQIVESKQAEVTYKVVVGTAFSNSALNGANVTAICKDGAGFKSSVVVNAQGQWQGELDSSKLPCRLQVKANGQSYHSYIDQERDVNINPLTDMVIAYASNQIPVTWYQSGIMTTEKLKSSNSAFVAELIKKGYGIDNDVDLFNVEVKANSSIHQAIQELLEAIENIKDYEALLTLIKDGNLSQLPKNVEVLDNSIPIIFNFNTNACQMLPASENMQPYNKCSDKVLNDFVESNLVAADSDEKCVLVKQGNKVSLTKGNQKVSALLDKEQEDGGAFVFDEDKLDIVDLVINTGPYADINTYSQIGLNFSNDGRLRAVVGKSPTVSSMNCVSLEFKKLMELYK
;
A
#
# COMPACT_ATOMS: atom_id res chain seq x y z
N MET A 1 11.21 -37.16 -13.11
CA MET A 1 11.88 -37.11 -14.43
C MET A 1 10.82 -37.42 -15.48
N GLY A 2 10.57 -36.50 -16.41
CA GLY A 2 9.74 -36.76 -17.59
C GLY A 2 8.49 -35.89 -17.68
N ASP A 3 8.61 -34.83 -18.46
CA ASP A 3 7.56 -33.96 -18.99
C ASP A 3 6.31 -34.69 -19.52
N MET A 4 5.14 -34.08 -19.36
CA MET A 4 4.14 -34.16 -20.43
C MET A 4 3.42 -32.83 -20.60
N LYS A 5 3.67 -32.26 -21.78
CA LYS A 5 3.28 -30.95 -22.26
C LYS A 5 2.20 -31.16 -23.34
N ILE A 6 1.13 -30.36 -23.25
CA ILE A 6 0.37 -29.71 -24.35
C ILE A 6 -0.84 -30.44 -24.99
N PHE A 7 -1.92 -29.64 -25.10
CA PHE A 7 -2.96 -29.46 -26.16
C PHE A 7 -4.39 -29.79 -25.70
N ASN A 8 -5.45 -28.99 -25.92
CA ASN A 8 -5.77 -27.89 -26.87
C ASN A 8 -6.90 -27.01 -26.24
N ALA A 9 -6.83 -25.67 -26.27
CA ALA A 9 -7.30 -24.73 -27.31
C ALA A 9 -8.82 -24.48 -27.37
N ILE A 10 -9.24 -23.23 -27.08
CA ILE A 10 -10.43 -22.59 -27.64
C ILE A 10 -10.02 -21.21 -28.17
N THR A 11 -10.38 -20.97 -29.42
CA THR A 11 -10.15 -19.81 -30.27
C THR A 11 -11.32 -18.83 -30.13
N MET A 12 -11.05 -17.52 -30.17
CA MET A 12 -11.97 -16.55 -30.80
C MET A 12 -11.19 -15.43 -31.48
N ARG A 13 -11.54 -15.22 -32.74
CA ARG A 13 -11.01 -14.23 -33.70
C ARG A 13 -11.71 -12.90 -33.50
N PHE A 14 -11.00 -11.79 -33.63
CA PHE A 14 -11.51 -10.60 -34.31
C PHE A 14 -10.41 -10.00 -35.18
N ASN A 15 -10.77 -9.76 -36.43
CA ASN A 15 -9.94 -9.30 -37.52
C ASN A 15 -10.64 -8.05 -38.06
N MET A 16 -9.98 -6.89 -38.14
CA MET A 16 -10.33 -5.88 -39.13
C MET A 16 -9.16 -4.92 -39.39
N ASN A 17 -8.64 -5.01 -40.62
CA ASN A 17 -7.75 -4.06 -41.28
C ASN A 17 -8.39 -2.68 -41.39
N ILE A 18 -7.63 -1.59 -41.16
CA ILE A 18 -7.72 -0.38 -41.98
C ILE A 18 -6.31 0.20 -42.16
N ILE A 19 -5.87 0.23 -43.41
CA ILE A 19 -4.69 0.92 -43.94
C ILE A 19 -5.14 2.34 -44.33
N PHE A 20 -4.41 3.37 -43.89
CA PHE A 20 -4.37 4.65 -44.59
C PHE A 20 -2.92 5.11 -44.74
N LYS A 21 -2.41 4.97 -45.96
CA LYS A 21 -1.29 5.75 -46.48
C LYS A 21 -1.85 7.09 -46.95
N LEU A 22 -1.21 8.21 -46.60
CA LEU A 22 -1.20 9.37 -47.49
C LEU A 22 0.15 10.10 -47.40
N THR A 23 0.71 10.26 -48.59
CA THR A 23 1.94 10.93 -49.01
C THR A 23 1.79 12.44 -49.13
N GLY A 24 2.92 13.15 -49.04
CA GLY A 24 3.13 14.50 -49.60
C GLY A 24 3.64 15.48 -48.53
N LEU A 25 4.59 16.38 -48.78
CA LEU A 25 5.34 16.70 -49.98
C LEU A 25 6.53 17.59 -49.54
N PHE A 26 7.65 17.47 -50.24
CA PHE A 26 8.80 18.36 -50.19
C PHE A 26 8.42 19.82 -50.49
N SER A 27 9.07 20.78 -49.82
CA SER A 27 9.32 22.11 -50.40
C SER A 27 10.63 22.67 -49.85
N ILE A 28 11.66 22.51 -50.69
CA ILE A 28 12.91 23.27 -50.67
C ILE A 28 12.61 24.58 -51.39
N ILE A 29 12.93 25.71 -50.77
CA ILE A 29 13.08 26.99 -51.49
C ILE A 29 14.56 27.36 -51.42
N LEU A 30 15.21 27.24 -52.57
CA LEU A 30 16.42 27.98 -52.92
C LEU A 30 15.97 29.08 -53.89
N LEU A 31 16.44 30.31 -53.67
CA LEU A 31 16.77 31.25 -54.74
C LEU A 31 17.84 32.23 -54.23
N VAL A 32 18.79 32.51 -55.13
CA VAL A 32 20.06 33.21 -54.95
C VAL A 32 20.03 34.52 -55.75
N ALA A 33 20.92 35.45 -55.37
CA ALA A 33 21.46 36.58 -56.15
C ALA A 33 20.58 37.85 -56.21
N CYS A 34 21.09 39.09 -56.28
CA CYS A 34 22.42 39.64 -56.55
C CYS A 34 22.42 41.15 -56.20
N GLY A 35 23.59 41.74 -55.88
CA GLY A 35 23.96 43.05 -56.44
C GLY A 35 24.13 44.26 -55.52
N GLY A 36 25.34 44.86 -55.55
CA GLY A 36 25.50 46.32 -55.61
C GLY A 36 26.29 46.98 -54.47
N GLU A 37 27.57 47.28 -54.74
CA GLU A 37 28.51 48.07 -53.93
C GLU A 37 28.10 49.55 -53.80
N ASN A 38 28.32 50.17 -52.63
CA ASN A 38 29.11 51.41 -52.50
C ASN A 38 29.39 51.80 -51.02
N SER A 39 30.41 52.63 -50.89
CA SER A 39 31.30 52.93 -49.76
C SER A 39 30.81 53.80 -48.59
N ASP A 40 31.53 53.61 -47.47
CA ASP A 40 31.96 54.57 -46.44
C ASP A 40 31.20 54.79 -45.12
N SER A 41 32.03 54.79 -44.07
CA SER A 41 31.85 55.17 -42.67
C SER A 41 31.18 54.15 -41.73
N VAL A 42 32.05 53.31 -41.18
CA VAL A 42 31.85 52.54 -39.95
C VAL A 42 31.55 53.52 -38.82
N ASN A 43 30.32 53.52 -38.34
CA ASN A 43 30.02 53.88 -36.96
C ASN A 43 29.66 52.57 -36.27
N GLU A 44 30.59 52.05 -35.47
CA GLU A 44 30.41 50.84 -34.68
C GLU A 44 29.20 51.02 -33.76
N MET A 45 28.05 50.56 -34.22
CA MET A 45 26.95 50.22 -33.35
C MET A 45 27.44 49.04 -32.52
N GLN A 46 27.86 49.34 -31.29
CA GLN A 46 28.21 48.35 -30.29
C GLN A 46 27.00 47.43 -30.11
N ILE A 47 27.00 46.31 -30.81
CA ILE A 47 26.15 45.17 -30.52
C ILE A 47 26.60 44.76 -29.13
N VAL A 48 25.85 45.17 -28.12
CA VAL A 48 25.92 44.55 -26.79
C VAL A 48 25.47 43.12 -27.04
N GLU A 49 26.44 42.27 -27.33
CA GLU A 49 26.29 40.83 -27.38
C GLU A 49 25.72 40.47 -26.01
N SER A 50 24.41 40.25 -25.94
CA SER A 50 23.80 39.73 -24.73
C SER A 50 24.45 38.37 -24.54
N LYS A 51 25.40 38.26 -23.61
CA LYS A 51 25.87 36.96 -23.11
C LYS A 51 24.61 36.24 -22.66
N GLN A 52 24.11 35.36 -23.51
CA GLN A 52 23.03 34.45 -23.15
C GLN A 52 23.62 33.61 -22.02
N ALA A 53 23.16 33.88 -20.79
CA ALA A 53 23.65 33.16 -19.63
C ALA A 53 23.46 31.67 -19.91
N GLU A 54 24.55 30.92 -19.90
CA GLU A 54 24.52 29.48 -20.15
C GLU A 54 23.69 28.82 -19.05
N VAL A 55 22.53 28.29 -19.42
CA VAL A 55 21.59 27.70 -18.49
C VAL A 55 22.15 26.35 -18.03
N THR A 56 22.45 26.24 -16.75
CA THR A 56 22.93 24.99 -16.16
C THR A 56 21.73 24.10 -15.80
N TYR A 57 21.49 23.10 -16.64
CA TYR A 57 20.48 22.08 -16.37
C TYR A 57 21.05 20.97 -15.49
N LYS A 58 20.24 20.48 -14.57
CA LYS A 58 20.58 19.44 -13.61
C LYS A 58 19.53 18.36 -13.59
N VAL A 59 20.00 17.13 -13.52
CA VAL A 59 19.14 15.95 -13.46
C VAL A 59 18.55 15.84 -12.05
N VAL A 60 17.23 15.72 -11.99
CA VAL A 60 16.48 15.40 -10.79
C VAL A 60 15.78 14.07 -11.01
N VAL A 61 15.88 13.20 -10.03
CA VAL A 61 15.23 11.89 -10.02
C VAL A 61 14.23 11.83 -8.88
N GLY A 62 13.25 10.94 -9.01
CA GLY A 62 12.23 10.83 -8.00
C GLY A 62 11.32 9.65 -8.17
N THR A 63 10.37 9.52 -7.25
CA THR A 63 9.32 8.51 -7.29
C THR A 63 7.93 9.14 -7.21
N ALA A 64 6.92 8.47 -7.75
CA ALA A 64 5.54 8.92 -7.74
C ALA A 64 4.59 7.74 -7.50
N PHE A 65 3.90 7.77 -6.35
CA PHE A 65 3.07 6.67 -5.84
C PHE A 65 1.73 7.17 -5.28
N SER A 66 0.72 6.32 -5.40
CA SER A 66 -0.54 6.37 -4.64
C SER A 66 -0.80 4.99 -4.03
N ASN A 67 -1.95 4.35 -4.28
CA ASN A 67 -2.17 2.92 -4.00
C ASN A 67 -1.22 2.00 -4.79
N SER A 68 -0.65 2.51 -5.88
CA SER A 68 0.39 1.87 -6.69
C SER A 68 1.25 2.93 -7.39
N ALA A 69 2.29 2.48 -8.10
CA ALA A 69 3.10 3.35 -8.95
C ALA A 69 2.23 4.11 -9.97
N LEU A 70 2.47 5.41 -10.12
CA LEU A 70 1.71 6.28 -11.04
C LEU A 70 2.21 6.17 -12.49
N ASN A 71 2.36 4.94 -12.98
CA ASN A 71 2.93 4.62 -14.29
C ASN A 71 2.24 5.38 -15.44
N GLY A 72 3.04 5.98 -16.32
CA GLY A 72 2.58 6.77 -17.46
C GLY A 72 2.08 8.17 -17.13
N ALA A 73 2.08 8.59 -15.86
CA ALA A 73 1.70 9.93 -15.46
C ALA A 73 2.80 10.96 -15.79
N ASN A 74 2.39 12.18 -16.16
CA ASN A 74 3.31 13.28 -16.40
C ASN A 74 3.66 14.00 -15.08
N VAL A 75 4.94 14.32 -14.92
CA VAL A 75 5.44 15.18 -13.85
C VAL A 75 5.66 16.59 -14.41
N THR A 76 5.14 17.61 -13.74
CA THR A 76 5.33 19.02 -14.10
C THR A 76 5.96 19.82 -12.97
N ALA A 77 6.78 20.80 -13.32
CA ALA A 77 7.45 21.68 -12.36
C ALA A 77 7.09 23.15 -12.62
N ILE A 78 6.89 23.92 -11.54
CA ILE A 78 6.85 25.38 -11.56
C ILE A 78 7.90 25.89 -10.58
N CYS A 79 9.01 26.35 -11.15
CA CYS A 79 10.16 26.94 -10.49
C CYS A 79 10.02 28.47 -10.42
N LYS A 80 11.06 29.14 -9.91
CA LYS A 80 11.16 30.59 -9.95
C LYS A 80 10.97 31.11 -11.38
N ASP A 81 10.27 32.23 -11.51
CA ASP A 81 9.92 32.88 -12.78
C ASP A 81 9.07 31.99 -13.73
N GLY A 82 8.48 30.90 -13.23
CA GLY A 82 7.62 30.00 -14.01
C GLY A 82 8.37 28.96 -14.86
N ALA A 83 9.68 28.82 -14.70
CA ALA A 83 10.45 27.79 -15.39
C ALA A 83 9.99 26.37 -14.99
N GLY A 84 10.16 25.40 -15.89
CA GLY A 84 9.79 24.00 -15.66
C GLY A 84 10.88 23.05 -16.17
N PHE A 85 10.51 21.78 -16.36
CA PHE A 85 11.41 20.80 -16.95
C PHE A 85 11.79 21.16 -18.38
N LYS A 86 13.04 20.85 -18.75
CA LYS A 86 13.56 21.01 -20.12
C LYS A 86 12.81 20.15 -21.15
N SER A 87 12.36 18.98 -20.72
CA SER A 87 11.69 17.96 -21.54
C SER A 87 10.50 17.36 -20.78
N SER A 88 9.62 16.67 -21.49
CA SER A 88 8.53 15.91 -20.85
C SER A 88 9.07 14.85 -19.91
N VAL A 89 8.51 14.79 -18.69
CA VAL A 89 8.89 13.82 -17.65
C VAL A 89 7.72 12.89 -17.40
N VAL A 90 7.98 11.59 -17.49
CA VAL A 90 6.97 10.53 -17.35
C VAL A 90 7.42 9.53 -16.30
N VAL A 91 6.48 9.09 -15.47
CA VAL A 91 6.69 8.05 -14.46
C VAL A 91 6.70 6.67 -15.13
N ASN A 92 7.69 5.84 -14.80
CA ASN A 92 7.80 4.47 -15.33
C ASN A 92 6.97 3.46 -14.49
N ALA A 93 7.01 2.18 -14.88
CA ALA A 93 6.25 1.11 -14.23
C ALA A 93 6.66 0.85 -12.78
N GLN A 94 7.89 1.21 -12.39
CA GLN A 94 8.41 1.12 -11.03
C GLN A 94 8.08 2.36 -10.19
N GLY A 95 7.36 3.34 -10.76
CA GLY A 95 7.04 4.60 -10.10
C GLY A 95 8.17 5.62 -10.15
N GLN A 96 9.26 5.36 -10.87
CA GLN A 96 10.42 6.26 -10.95
C GLN A 96 10.25 7.26 -12.08
N TRP A 97 10.83 8.45 -11.93
CA TRP A 97 10.87 9.47 -12.96
C TRP A 97 12.20 10.23 -12.93
N GLN A 98 12.54 10.86 -14.06
CA GLN A 98 13.76 11.65 -14.21
C GLN A 98 13.48 12.87 -15.09
N GLY A 99 13.94 14.04 -14.66
CA GLY A 99 13.81 15.29 -15.40
C GLY A 99 15.05 16.18 -15.31
N GLU A 100 15.14 17.19 -16.15
CA GLU A 100 16.20 18.21 -16.11
C GLU A 100 15.60 19.58 -15.77
N LEU A 101 16.12 20.24 -14.74
CA LEU A 101 15.71 21.59 -14.30
C LEU A 101 16.88 22.58 -14.39
N ASP A 102 16.58 23.83 -14.69
CA ASP A 102 17.54 24.94 -14.51
C ASP A 102 17.76 25.16 -13.00
N SER A 103 18.96 24.81 -12.51
CA SER A 103 19.25 24.86 -11.07
C SER A 103 19.22 26.30 -10.52
N SER A 104 19.41 27.31 -11.37
CA SER A 104 19.31 28.72 -10.97
C SER A 104 17.86 29.15 -10.67
N LYS A 105 16.88 28.32 -11.04
CA LYS A 105 15.44 28.57 -10.85
C LYS A 105 14.84 27.82 -9.67
N LEU A 106 15.62 27.01 -8.95
CA LEU A 106 15.17 26.42 -7.69
C LEU A 106 14.77 27.52 -6.67
N PRO A 107 13.80 27.24 -5.78
CA PRO A 107 13.06 25.98 -5.63
C PRO A 107 11.94 25.82 -6.65
N CYS A 108 11.49 24.57 -6.84
CA CYS A 108 10.39 24.21 -7.71
C CYS A 108 9.28 23.48 -6.95
N ARG A 109 8.05 23.77 -7.35
CA ARG A 109 6.87 23.01 -6.95
C ARG A 109 6.61 21.96 -8.02
N LEU A 110 6.37 20.73 -7.59
CA LEU A 110 6.17 19.59 -8.49
C LEU A 110 4.72 19.12 -8.41
N GLN A 111 4.21 18.58 -9.51
CA GLN A 111 2.89 17.97 -9.58
C GLN A 111 2.94 16.72 -10.46
N VAL A 112 2.20 15.69 -10.05
CA VAL A 112 1.81 14.56 -10.89
C VAL A 112 0.29 14.49 -10.93
N LYS A 113 -0.28 14.24 -12.12
CA LYS A 113 -1.71 13.97 -12.29
C LYS A 113 -1.93 12.55 -12.78
N ALA A 114 -2.75 11.79 -12.08
CA ALA A 114 -3.12 10.42 -12.45
C ALA A 114 -4.53 10.11 -11.95
N ASN A 115 -5.32 9.37 -12.74
CA ASN A 115 -6.64 8.86 -12.34
C ASN A 115 -7.60 9.94 -11.77
N GLY A 116 -7.51 11.18 -12.28
CA GLY A 116 -8.33 12.30 -11.80
C GLY A 116 -7.84 12.97 -10.51
N GLN A 117 -6.79 12.46 -9.86
CA GLN A 117 -6.15 13.06 -8.68
C GLN A 117 -4.84 13.76 -9.05
N SER A 118 -4.48 14.79 -8.29
CA SER A 118 -3.17 15.44 -8.36
C SER A 118 -2.43 15.29 -7.04
N TYR A 119 -1.13 15.01 -7.11
CA TYR A 119 -0.22 14.95 -5.96
C TYR A 119 0.95 15.90 -6.18
N HIS A 120 1.48 16.46 -5.10
CA HIS A 120 2.45 17.55 -5.16
C HIS A 120 3.66 17.29 -4.28
N SER A 121 4.76 17.95 -4.64
CA SER A 121 6.00 17.91 -3.90
C SER A 121 6.79 19.22 -4.06
N TYR A 122 7.93 19.28 -3.41
CA TYR A 122 8.80 20.44 -3.36
C TYR A 122 10.27 20.02 -3.49
N ILE A 123 11.04 20.78 -4.25
CA ILE A 123 12.49 20.59 -4.39
C ILE A 123 13.20 21.93 -4.36
N ASP A 124 14.20 22.07 -3.49
CA ASP A 124 15.03 23.27 -3.33
C ASP A 124 16.51 23.06 -3.67
N GLN A 125 16.94 21.80 -3.83
CA GLN A 125 18.30 21.41 -4.22
C GLN A 125 18.28 20.04 -4.89
N GLU A 126 19.39 19.66 -5.51
CA GLU A 126 19.55 18.39 -6.21
C GLU A 126 19.49 17.21 -5.22
N ARG A 127 18.38 16.46 -5.24
CA ARG A 127 18.17 15.23 -4.49
C ARG A 127 16.97 14.45 -5.02
N ASP A 128 16.84 13.20 -4.61
CA ASP A 128 15.67 12.37 -4.86
C ASP A 128 14.42 13.06 -4.34
N VAL A 129 13.33 13.04 -5.10
CA VAL A 129 12.08 13.68 -4.69
C VAL A 129 10.86 12.79 -4.91
N ASN A 130 10.07 12.61 -3.86
CA ASN A 130 8.84 11.83 -3.88
C ASN A 130 7.63 12.71 -4.18
N ILE A 131 6.67 12.17 -4.91
CA ILE A 131 5.37 12.81 -5.18
C ILE A 131 4.26 11.82 -4.83
N ASN A 132 3.58 12.02 -3.71
CA ASN A 132 2.57 11.08 -3.21
C ASN A 132 1.58 11.76 -2.23
N PRO A 133 0.55 11.05 -1.73
CA PRO A 133 -0.38 11.60 -0.75
C PRO A 133 0.26 12.17 0.52
N LEU A 134 1.34 11.56 1.04
CA LEU A 134 1.98 12.03 2.28
C LEU A 134 2.70 13.37 2.05
N THR A 135 3.34 13.56 0.88
CA THR A 135 3.96 14.85 0.55
C THR A 135 2.93 15.97 0.40
N ASP A 136 1.75 15.65 -0.15
CA ASP A 136 0.59 16.56 -0.18
C ASP A 136 0.14 16.99 1.22
N MET A 137 0.00 16.05 2.16
CA MET A 137 -0.42 16.34 3.53
C MET A 137 0.61 17.22 4.26
N VAL A 138 1.91 16.95 4.07
CA VAL A 138 2.96 17.81 4.63
C VAL A 138 2.92 19.21 4.01
N ILE A 139 2.74 19.33 2.69
CA ILE A 139 2.57 20.63 2.02
C ILE A 139 1.36 21.37 2.59
N ALA A 140 0.23 20.69 2.77
CA ALA A 140 -0.99 21.29 3.30
C ALA A 140 -0.77 21.86 4.70
N TYR A 141 -0.16 21.06 5.59
CA TYR A 141 0.16 21.46 6.95
C TYR A 141 1.20 22.60 7.00
N ALA A 142 2.23 22.52 6.14
CA ALA A 142 3.32 23.48 6.12
C ALA A 142 2.91 24.84 5.56
N SER A 143 2.06 24.85 4.52
CA SER A 143 1.65 26.08 3.81
C SER A 143 0.32 26.67 4.29
N ASN A 144 -0.45 25.92 5.09
CA ASN A 144 -1.83 26.24 5.44
C ASN A 144 -2.74 26.44 4.20
N GLN A 145 -2.44 25.75 3.09
CA GLN A 145 -3.18 25.80 1.83
C GLN A 145 -3.48 24.39 1.32
N ILE A 146 -4.54 24.23 0.53
CA ILE A 146 -4.74 22.97 -0.21
C ILE A 146 -3.62 22.85 -1.27
N PRO A 147 -2.97 21.67 -1.44
CA PRO A 147 -1.80 21.52 -2.31
C PRO A 147 -1.99 22.00 -3.75
N VAL A 148 -3.16 21.79 -4.35
CA VAL A 148 -3.47 22.26 -5.71
C VAL A 148 -3.46 23.80 -5.81
N THR A 149 -3.86 24.49 -4.74
CA THR A 149 -3.83 25.96 -4.66
C THR A 149 -2.39 26.44 -4.41
N TRP A 150 -1.69 25.78 -3.48
CA TRP A 150 -0.29 26.05 -3.18
C TRP A 150 0.61 25.87 -4.42
N TYR A 151 0.33 24.89 -5.27
CA TYR A 151 1.09 24.65 -6.50
C TYR A 151 1.08 25.86 -7.46
N GLN A 152 0.04 26.69 -7.45
CA GLN A 152 -0.09 27.85 -8.35
C GLN A 152 0.74 29.05 -7.88
N SER A 153 0.64 29.42 -6.59
CA SER A 153 1.29 30.64 -6.05
C SER A 153 1.97 30.50 -4.68
N GLY A 154 1.94 29.32 -4.07
CA GLY A 154 2.50 29.06 -2.75
C GLY A 154 4.03 29.18 -2.69
N ILE A 155 4.50 29.55 -1.50
CA ILE A 155 5.93 29.65 -1.14
C ILE A 155 6.18 28.63 -0.02
N MET A 156 7.38 28.06 0.02
CA MET A 156 7.82 27.13 1.06
C MET A 156 9.26 27.45 1.41
N THR A 157 9.61 27.35 2.70
CA THR A 157 11.02 27.36 3.14
C THR A 157 11.42 25.97 3.60
N THR A 158 12.71 25.66 3.51
CA THR A 158 13.26 24.37 3.94
C THR A 158 13.00 24.11 5.42
N GLU A 159 13.08 25.13 6.28
CA GLU A 159 12.83 24.99 7.73
C GLU A 159 11.35 24.66 8.01
N LYS A 160 10.43 25.35 7.31
CA LYS A 160 8.99 25.11 7.49
C LYS A 160 8.60 23.73 6.98
N LEU A 161 9.15 23.30 5.84
CA LEU A 161 8.91 21.96 5.31
C LEU A 161 9.45 20.88 6.26
N LYS A 162 10.69 21.03 6.74
CA LYS A 162 11.33 20.06 7.65
C LYS A 162 10.58 19.93 8.97
N SER A 163 10.25 21.05 9.62
CA SER A 163 9.49 21.02 10.88
C SER A 163 8.10 20.43 10.71
N SER A 164 7.45 20.67 9.57
CA SER A 164 6.14 20.11 9.24
C SER A 164 6.21 18.61 8.93
N ASN A 165 7.26 18.16 8.22
CA ASN A 165 7.53 16.75 7.99
C ASN A 165 7.70 16.01 9.33
N SER A 166 8.56 16.51 10.23
CA SER A 166 8.77 15.88 11.54
C SER A 166 7.49 15.84 12.38
N ALA A 167 6.69 16.91 12.40
CA ALA A 167 5.43 16.93 13.11
C ALA A 167 4.40 15.93 12.54
N PHE A 168 4.36 15.82 11.20
CA PHE A 168 3.47 14.88 10.51
C PHE A 168 3.88 13.43 10.74
N VAL A 169 5.17 13.10 10.58
CA VAL A 169 5.71 11.76 10.87
C VAL A 169 5.44 11.36 12.32
N ALA A 170 5.68 12.26 13.28
CA ALA A 170 5.39 11.99 14.68
C ALA A 170 3.91 11.70 14.93
N GLU A 171 3.00 12.36 14.20
CA GLU A 171 1.57 12.08 14.32
C GLU A 171 1.19 10.77 13.62
N LEU A 172 1.72 10.46 12.44
CA LEU A 172 1.52 9.17 11.78
C LEU A 172 1.94 8.00 12.70
N ILE A 173 3.07 8.13 13.39
CA ILE A 173 3.52 7.10 14.34
C ILE A 173 2.55 6.95 15.51
N LYS A 174 2.07 8.06 16.10
CA LYS A 174 1.01 8.01 17.14
C LYS A 174 -0.29 7.39 16.64
N LYS A 175 -0.54 7.46 15.33
CA LYS A 175 -1.72 6.94 14.66
C LYS A 175 -1.57 5.49 14.19
N GLY A 176 -0.43 4.84 14.45
CA GLY A 176 -0.21 3.41 14.15
C GLY A 176 0.32 3.14 12.74
N TYR A 177 0.81 4.15 12.02
CA TYR A 177 1.44 3.94 10.71
C TYR A 177 2.88 3.44 10.90
N GLY A 178 3.24 2.37 10.18
CA GLY A 178 4.55 1.69 10.28
C GLY A 178 5.70 2.44 9.60
N ILE A 179 5.94 3.69 9.99
CA ILE A 179 6.98 4.55 9.43
C ILE A 179 8.12 4.74 10.45
N ASP A 180 9.36 4.81 9.96
CA ASP A 180 10.52 5.08 10.79
C ASP A 180 10.48 6.49 11.42
N ASN A 181 10.91 6.58 12.68
CA ASN A 181 11.18 7.87 13.30
C ASN A 181 12.22 8.62 12.45
N ASP A 182 11.94 9.90 12.18
CA ASP A 182 12.79 10.81 11.41
C ASP A 182 12.88 10.58 9.89
N VAL A 183 11.97 9.79 9.30
CA VAL A 183 11.94 9.66 7.84
C VAL A 183 11.71 11.01 7.15
N ASP A 184 12.43 11.26 6.05
CA ASP A 184 12.14 12.36 5.14
C ASP A 184 11.18 11.89 4.04
N LEU A 185 9.91 12.24 4.17
CA LEU A 185 8.87 11.81 3.23
C LEU A 185 9.08 12.36 1.81
N PHE A 186 9.89 13.42 1.66
CA PHE A 186 10.18 14.02 0.37
C PHE A 186 11.35 13.36 -0.32
N ASN A 187 12.31 12.80 0.41
CA ASN A 187 13.64 12.54 -0.16
C ASN A 187 14.19 11.12 0.04
N VAL A 188 13.43 10.23 0.67
CA VAL A 188 13.75 8.79 0.75
C VAL A 188 13.07 8.04 -0.39
N GLU A 189 13.81 7.31 -1.21
CA GLU A 189 13.27 6.52 -2.33
C GLU A 189 12.08 5.63 -1.91
N VAL A 190 10.91 5.83 -2.53
CA VAL A 190 9.72 5.00 -2.29
C VAL A 190 9.69 3.81 -3.26
N LYS A 191 9.59 2.61 -2.70
CA LYS A 191 9.42 1.35 -3.44
C LYS A 191 8.09 0.71 -3.11
N ALA A 192 7.62 -0.19 -3.96
CA ALA A 192 6.35 -0.90 -3.78
C ALA A 192 6.25 -1.66 -2.43
N ASN A 193 7.37 -2.07 -1.85
CA ASN A 193 7.46 -2.75 -0.56
C ASN A 193 8.08 -1.89 0.56
N SER A 194 8.15 -0.57 0.37
CA SER A 194 8.68 0.35 1.39
C SER A 194 7.61 0.70 2.44
N SER A 195 8.06 1.00 3.66
CA SER A 195 7.21 1.48 4.76
C SER A 195 6.42 2.74 4.38
N ILE A 196 7.01 3.65 3.60
CA ILE A 196 6.35 4.85 3.11
C ILE A 196 5.19 4.49 2.15
N HIS A 197 5.41 3.54 1.23
CA HIS A 197 4.35 3.10 0.32
C HIS A 197 3.21 2.38 1.06
N GLN A 198 3.55 1.54 2.03
CA GLN A 198 2.57 0.89 2.88
C GLN A 198 1.73 1.94 3.64
N ALA A 199 2.36 2.95 4.24
CA ALA A 199 1.64 4.01 4.94
C ALA A 199 0.75 4.86 4.01
N ILE A 200 1.14 5.03 2.73
CA ILE A 200 0.28 5.67 1.72
C ILE A 200 -0.99 4.84 1.51
N GLN A 201 -0.86 3.53 1.30
CA GLN A 201 -1.99 2.63 1.06
C GLN A 201 -2.93 2.60 2.27
N GLU A 202 -2.36 2.44 3.46
CA GLU A 202 -3.08 2.43 4.73
C GLU A 202 -3.82 3.74 5.01
N LEU A 203 -3.21 4.89 4.70
CA LEU A 203 -3.85 6.19 4.85
C LEU A 203 -5.03 6.34 3.89
N LEU A 204 -4.85 5.96 2.62
CA LEU A 204 -5.91 6.04 1.61
C LEU A 204 -7.08 5.09 1.95
N GLU A 205 -6.82 3.90 2.47
CA GLU A 205 -7.85 2.98 2.99
C GLU A 205 -8.59 3.60 4.19
N ALA A 206 -7.87 4.24 5.12
CA ALA A 206 -8.46 4.84 6.31
C ALA A 206 -9.35 6.08 6.02
N ILE A 207 -9.07 6.81 4.94
CA ILE A 207 -9.81 8.01 4.55
C ILE A 207 -11.23 7.71 4.07
N GLU A 208 -11.51 6.50 3.57
CA GLU A 208 -12.87 6.09 3.19
C GLU A 208 -13.88 6.27 4.36
N ASN A 209 -13.41 6.25 5.61
CA ASN A 209 -14.22 6.46 6.82
C ASN A 209 -14.42 7.94 7.25
N ILE A 210 -13.73 8.91 6.63
CA ILE A 210 -13.80 10.35 6.98
C ILE A 210 -14.63 11.17 5.98
N LYS A 211 -14.74 10.70 4.73
CA LYS A 211 -15.63 11.07 3.59
C LYS A 211 -14.83 10.95 2.30
N ASP A 212 -13.75 11.74 2.17
CA ASP A 212 -12.84 11.76 1.02
C ASP A 212 -11.48 12.44 1.35
N TYR A 213 -10.55 12.35 0.39
CA TYR A 213 -9.19 12.88 0.46
C TYR A 213 -9.12 14.41 0.64
N GLU A 214 -10.03 15.16 0.01
CA GLU A 214 -10.06 16.62 0.05
C GLU A 214 -10.52 17.15 1.42
N ALA A 215 -11.45 16.44 2.07
CA ALA A 215 -11.82 16.73 3.45
C ALA A 215 -10.64 16.57 4.40
N LEU A 216 -9.81 15.54 4.21
CA LEU A 216 -8.61 15.37 5.03
C LEU A 216 -7.58 16.48 4.80
N LEU A 217 -7.32 16.86 3.55
CA LEU A 217 -6.43 17.98 3.24
C LEU A 217 -6.90 19.29 3.89
N THR A 218 -8.23 19.50 3.94
CA THR A 218 -8.84 20.66 4.62
C THR A 218 -8.57 20.65 6.12
N LEU A 219 -8.75 19.50 6.79
CA LEU A 219 -8.45 19.35 8.22
C LEU A 219 -6.98 19.65 8.53
N ILE A 220 -6.08 19.11 7.70
CA ILE A 220 -4.65 19.22 7.90
C ILE A 220 -4.13 20.63 7.64
N LYS A 221 -4.59 21.33 6.58
CA LYS A 221 -4.19 22.72 6.36
C LYS A 221 -4.58 23.64 7.52
N ASP A 222 -5.63 23.29 8.26
CA ASP A 222 -6.14 24.03 9.42
C ASP A 222 -5.40 23.64 10.72
N GLY A 223 -4.35 22.82 10.63
CA GLY A 223 -3.48 22.45 11.73
C GLY A 223 -3.96 21.25 12.57
N ASN A 224 -5.04 20.57 12.15
CA ASN A 224 -5.66 19.50 12.93
C ASN A 224 -4.99 18.13 12.69
N LEU A 225 -3.66 18.04 12.81
CA LEU A 225 -2.94 16.77 12.62
C LEU A 225 -3.44 15.66 13.54
N SER A 226 -3.85 16.00 14.77
CA SER A 226 -4.42 15.03 15.72
C SER A 226 -5.74 14.40 15.24
N GLN A 227 -6.37 14.94 14.20
CA GLN A 227 -7.55 14.38 13.55
C GLN A 227 -7.22 13.53 12.33
N LEU A 228 -5.93 13.29 12.04
CA LEU A 228 -5.55 12.23 11.11
C LEU A 228 -6.31 10.96 11.45
N PRO A 229 -6.85 10.25 10.44
CA PRO A 229 -7.38 8.92 10.69
C PRO A 229 -6.31 8.13 11.40
N LYS A 230 -6.72 7.36 12.40
CA LYS A 230 -5.86 6.28 12.84
C LYS A 230 -5.64 5.40 11.62
N ASN A 231 -4.43 4.86 11.49
CA ASN A 231 -4.22 3.76 10.58
C ASN A 231 -5.39 2.80 10.79
N VAL A 232 -6.04 2.41 9.70
CA VAL A 232 -6.79 1.15 9.72
C VAL A 232 -5.69 0.11 9.76
N GLU A 233 -5.02 -0.01 10.92
CA GLU A 233 -4.42 -1.26 11.31
C GLU A 233 -5.53 -2.26 10.98
N VAL A 234 -5.24 -3.19 10.08
CA VAL A 234 -5.82 -4.53 10.10
C VAL A 234 -6.33 -4.75 11.51
N LEU A 235 -7.63 -4.58 11.80
CA LEU A 235 -8.21 -4.48 13.15
C LEU A 235 -7.29 -5.20 14.17
N ASP A 236 -6.31 -4.46 14.70
CA ASP A 236 -5.24 -5.03 15.51
C ASP A 236 -5.69 -4.67 16.90
N ASN A 237 -6.30 -5.66 17.54
CA ASN A 237 -6.19 -5.72 18.97
C ASN A 237 -4.69 -5.70 19.25
N SER A 238 -4.16 -4.55 19.70
CA SER A 238 -2.75 -4.35 20.10
C SER A 238 -2.38 -5.13 21.38
N ILE A 239 -3.06 -6.24 21.59
CA ILE A 239 -2.71 -7.36 22.44
C ILE A 239 -3.17 -8.57 21.62
N PRO A 240 -2.25 -9.43 21.12
CA PRO A 240 -2.64 -10.72 20.57
C PRO A 240 -3.65 -11.34 21.53
N ILE A 241 -4.83 -11.71 21.03
CA ILE A 241 -5.89 -12.20 21.90
C ILE A 241 -5.33 -13.41 22.63
N ILE A 242 -5.20 -13.29 23.94
CA ILE A 242 -4.83 -14.41 24.80
C ILE A 242 -6.12 -15.16 25.07
N PHE A 243 -6.29 -16.28 24.37
CA PHE A 243 -7.48 -17.09 24.49
C PHE A 243 -7.45 -17.87 25.79
N ASN A 244 -8.44 -17.61 26.64
CA ASN A 244 -8.67 -18.39 27.85
C ASN A 244 -9.74 -19.44 27.56
N PHE A 245 -9.38 -20.71 27.70
CA PHE A 245 -10.26 -21.84 27.43
C PHE A 245 -11.03 -22.23 28.68
N ASN A 246 -12.35 -22.20 28.60
CA ASN A 246 -13.21 -22.75 29.64
C ASN A 246 -13.44 -24.24 29.37
N THR A 247 -12.53 -25.10 29.84
CA THR A 247 -12.62 -26.55 29.60
C THR A 247 -13.86 -27.21 30.24
N ASN A 248 -14.49 -26.58 31.24
CA ASN A 248 -15.77 -27.02 31.80
C ASN A 248 -16.93 -26.87 30.80
N ALA A 249 -16.74 -26.13 29.72
CA ALA A 249 -17.70 -26.02 28.62
C ALA A 249 -17.65 -27.22 27.65
N CYS A 250 -16.75 -28.18 27.89
CA CYS A 250 -16.54 -29.39 27.10
C CYS A 250 -16.64 -30.66 27.98
N GLN A 251 -16.81 -31.81 27.34
CA GLN A 251 -16.65 -33.12 27.96
C GLN A 251 -15.15 -33.53 27.90
N MET A 252 -14.56 -33.79 29.06
CA MET A 252 -13.19 -34.30 29.18
C MET A 252 -13.14 -35.80 28.85
N LEU A 253 -12.16 -36.20 28.05
CA LEU A 253 -11.90 -37.60 27.68
C LEU A 253 -10.69 -38.16 28.46
N PRO A 254 -10.48 -39.50 28.50
CA PRO A 254 -9.30 -40.07 29.12
C PRO A 254 -8.01 -39.53 28.50
N ALA A 255 -7.07 -39.08 29.33
CA ALA A 255 -5.76 -38.62 28.89
C ALA A 255 -4.93 -39.76 28.29
N SER A 256 -4.08 -39.42 27.31
CA SER A 256 -2.94 -40.23 26.87
C SER A 256 -1.64 -39.57 27.34
N GLU A 257 -0.49 -40.26 27.24
CA GLU A 257 0.81 -39.87 27.83
C GLU A 257 1.03 -38.36 27.97
N ASN A 258 0.97 -37.61 26.86
CA ASN A 258 1.25 -36.18 26.83
C ASN A 258 0.09 -35.34 26.25
N MET A 259 -1.15 -35.86 26.28
CA MET A 259 -2.30 -35.20 25.66
C MET A 259 -3.57 -35.35 26.49
N GLN A 260 -4.28 -34.24 26.70
CA GLN A 260 -5.61 -34.20 27.30
C GLN A 260 -6.66 -33.84 26.23
N PRO A 261 -7.47 -34.80 25.75
CA PRO A 261 -8.51 -34.55 24.77
C PRO A 261 -9.84 -34.11 25.40
N TYR A 262 -10.61 -33.34 24.62
CA TYR A 262 -11.95 -32.84 24.93
C TYR A 262 -12.89 -32.99 23.73
N ASN A 263 -14.18 -33.18 23.98
CA ASN A 263 -15.23 -33.17 22.96
C ASN A 263 -16.52 -32.51 23.46
N LYS A 264 -17.57 -32.42 22.62
CA LYS A 264 -18.86 -31.80 22.94
C LYS A 264 -18.74 -30.40 23.55
N CYS A 265 -17.81 -29.61 23.05
CA CYS A 265 -17.60 -28.23 23.47
C CYS A 265 -18.81 -27.37 23.09
N SER A 266 -19.26 -26.56 24.05
CA SER A 266 -20.30 -25.55 23.83
C SER A 266 -19.72 -24.20 23.42
N ASP A 267 -20.60 -23.29 23.03
CA ASP A 267 -20.31 -21.88 22.74
C ASP A 267 -19.53 -21.14 23.84
N LYS A 268 -19.56 -21.66 25.08
CA LYS A 268 -18.86 -21.10 26.24
C LYS A 268 -17.39 -21.50 26.37
N VAL A 269 -16.86 -22.36 25.49
CA VAL A 269 -15.44 -22.77 25.52
C VAL A 269 -14.50 -21.58 25.30
N LEU A 270 -14.95 -20.62 24.50
CA LEU A 270 -14.29 -19.35 24.21
C LEU A 270 -15.31 -18.21 24.28
N ASN A 271 -14.89 -17.03 24.73
CA ASN A 271 -15.70 -15.83 24.61
C ASN A 271 -15.89 -15.44 23.13
N ASP A 272 -16.84 -14.56 22.83
CA ASP A 272 -16.96 -13.99 21.49
C ASP A 272 -15.78 -13.09 21.15
N PHE A 273 -15.34 -13.11 19.90
CA PHE A 273 -14.16 -12.38 19.44
C PHE A 273 -14.19 -12.10 17.94
N VAL A 274 -13.37 -11.12 17.53
CA VAL A 274 -13.00 -10.86 16.15
C VAL A 274 -11.47 -10.85 16.10
N GLU A 275 -10.91 -11.71 15.27
CA GLU A 275 -9.48 -11.83 15.01
C GLU A 275 -9.24 -11.57 13.51
N SER A 276 -8.43 -10.56 13.24
CA SER A 276 -8.19 -10.01 11.90
C SER A 276 -6.71 -9.92 11.59
N ASN A 277 -5.84 -10.19 12.55
CA ASN A 277 -4.39 -10.26 12.38
C ASN A 277 -3.98 -11.62 11.81
N LEU A 278 -4.66 -12.02 10.74
CA LEU A 278 -4.47 -13.27 10.04
C LEU A 278 -4.28 -13.01 8.54
N VAL A 279 -3.38 -13.76 7.93
CA VAL A 279 -3.15 -13.75 6.48
C VAL A 279 -3.13 -15.18 5.97
N ALA A 280 -3.38 -15.37 4.68
CA ALA A 280 -3.24 -16.66 4.06
C ALA A 280 -1.81 -17.24 4.23
N ALA A 281 -1.69 -18.55 4.41
CA ALA A 281 -0.38 -19.19 4.57
C ALA A 281 0.44 -19.19 3.26
N ASP A 282 -0.22 -19.10 2.11
CA ASP A 282 0.34 -19.19 0.76
C ASP A 282 0.45 -17.84 0.03
N SER A 283 -0.10 -16.76 0.60
CA SER A 283 -0.17 -15.43 0.02
C SER A 283 -0.34 -14.37 1.12
N ASP A 284 -0.39 -13.08 0.77
CA ASP A 284 -0.64 -12.00 1.75
C ASP A 284 -2.12 -11.58 1.82
N GLU A 285 -3.03 -12.44 1.32
CA GLU A 285 -4.46 -12.18 1.38
C GLU A 285 -4.96 -12.16 2.83
N LYS A 286 -5.65 -11.09 3.24
CA LYS A 286 -6.19 -10.91 4.60
C LYS A 286 -7.25 -11.98 4.92
N CYS A 287 -7.21 -12.49 6.15
CA CYS A 287 -8.22 -13.38 6.71
C CYS A 287 -8.88 -12.75 7.94
N VAL A 288 -10.17 -13.05 8.15
CA VAL A 288 -10.90 -12.61 9.36
C VAL A 288 -11.62 -13.80 9.97
N LEU A 289 -11.33 -14.07 11.25
CA LEU A 289 -11.99 -15.06 12.08
C LEU A 289 -12.92 -14.36 13.08
N VAL A 290 -14.18 -14.77 13.11
CA VAL A 290 -15.19 -14.20 14.03
C VAL A 290 -15.87 -15.32 14.78
N LYS A 291 -16.00 -15.18 16.10
CA LYS A 291 -16.94 -15.95 16.92
C LYS A 291 -18.02 -15.04 17.47
N GLN A 292 -19.28 -15.40 17.24
CA GLN A 292 -20.46 -14.75 17.80
C GLN A 292 -21.46 -15.81 18.28
N GLY A 293 -21.68 -15.87 19.59
CA GLY A 293 -22.43 -16.95 20.23
C GLY A 293 -21.82 -18.32 19.91
N ASN A 294 -22.64 -19.23 19.41
CA ASN A 294 -22.18 -20.55 18.99
C ASN A 294 -21.53 -20.55 17.59
N LYS A 295 -21.64 -19.49 16.80
CA LYS A 295 -21.14 -19.50 15.41
C LYS A 295 -19.70 -18.99 15.34
N VAL A 296 -18.85 -19.75 14.65
CA VAL A 296 -17.49 -19.37 14.28
C VAL A 296 -17.42 -19.25 12.76
N SER A 297 -16.75 -18.22 12.24
CA SER A 297 -16.67 -17.94 10.81
C SER A 297 -15.28 -17.49 10.40
N LEU A 298 -14.70 -18.13 9.39
CA LEU A 298 -13.46 -17.71 8.74
C LEU A 298 -13.78 -17.13 7.37
N THR A 299 -13.23 -15.95 7.08
CA THR A 299 -13.36 -15.28 5.78
C THR A 299 -11.98 -15.07 5.18
N LYS A 300 -11.82 -15.38 3.89
CA LYS A 300 -10.61 -15.08 3.08
C LYS A 300 -11.08 -14.57 1.71
N GLY A 301 -10.84 -13.29 1.43
CA GLY A 301 -11.40 -12.63 0.24
C GLY A 301 -12.92 -12.79 0.16
N ASN A 302 -13.42 -13.36 -0.94
CA ASN A 302 -14.85 -13.64 -1.16
C ASN A 302 -15.32 -14.99 -0.60
N GLN A 303 -14.42 -15.79 -0.02
CA GLN A 303 -14.73 -17.10 0.54
C GLN A 303 -15.05 -16.99 2.02
N LYS A 304 -16.06 -17.75 2.47
CA LYS A 304 -16.45 -17.81 3.88
C LYS A 304 -16.82 -19.24 4.27
N VAL A 305 -16.27 -19.69 5.38
CA VAL A 305 -16.64 -20.95 6.04
C VAL A 305 -17.22 -20.61 7.40
N SER A 306 -18.25 -21.35 7.82
CA SER A 306 -18.82 -21.21 9.16
C SER A 306 -19.07 -22.57 9.77
N ALA A 307 -18.83 -22.68 11.07
CA ALA A 307 -19.17 -23.83 11.91
C ALA A 307 -19.80 -23.34 13.22
N LEU A 308 -20.39 -24.25 13.98
CA LEU A 308 -21.18 -24.03 15.17
C LEU A 308 -20.58 -24.87 16.31
N LEU A 309 -20.48 -24.27 17.49
CA LEU A 309 -20.20 -24.92 18.78
C LEU A 309 -21.54 -25.32 19.42
N ASP A 310 -22.12 -26.41 18.97
CA ASP A 310 -23.45 -26.89 19.37
C ASP A 310 -23.42 -28.18 20.21
N LYS A 311 -22.23 -28.53 20.72
CA LYS A 311 -21.96 -29.69 21.60
C LYS A 311 -22.01 -31.02 20.88
N GLU A 312 -21.72 -31.01 19.59
CA GLU A 312 -21.64 -32.22 18.80
C GLU A 312 -20.35 -32.99 19.15
N GLN A 313 -20.33 -34.29 18.83
CA GLN A 313 -19.23 -35.16 19.28
C GLN A 313 -17.87 -34.70 18.78
N GLU A 314 -17.82 -34.03 17.64
CA GLU A 314 -16.62 -33.54 16.97
C GLU A 314 -16.25 -32.11 17.36
N ASP A 315 -17.07 -31.41 18.17
CA ASP A 315 -16.70 -30.12 18.75
C ASP A 315 -15.72 -30.35 19.89
N GLY A 316 -14.43 -30.31 19.61
CA GLY A 316 -13.43 -30.84 20.52
C GLY A 316 -12.04 -30.31 20.27
N GLY A 317 -11.15 -30.61 21.20
CA GLY A 317 -9.79 -30.08 21.17
C GLY A 317 -8.83 -30.96 21.95
N ALA A 318 -7.55 -30.64 21.84
CA ALA A 318 -6.50 -31.34 22.55
C ALA A 318 -5.52 -30.33 23.14
N PHE A 319 -5.11 -30.60 24.38
CA PHE A 319 -4.05 -29.87 25.06
C PHE A 319 -2.84 -30.81 25.08
N VAL A 320 -1.77 -30.41 24.42
CA VAL A 320 -0.53 -31.19 24.28
C VAL A 320 0.52 -30.64 25.23
N PHE A 321 1.23 -31.55 25.90
CA PHE A 321 2.24 -31.21 26.90
C PHE A 321 3.62 -31.72 26.46
N ASP A 322 4.66 -30.95 26.76
CA ASP A 322 6.07 -31.32 26.65
C ASP A 322 6.76 -31.09 28.00
N GLU A 323 7.40 -32.12 28.55
CA GLU A 323 7.98 -32.12 29.91
C GLU A 323 7.04 -31.49 30.97
N ASP A 324 5.76 -31.91 30.95
CA ASP A 324 4.67 -31.41 31.82
C ASP A 324 4.31 -29.92 31.64
N LYS A 325 4.80 -29.25 30.59
CA LYS A 325 4.43 -27.88 30.21
C LYS A 325 3.49 -27.90 29.02
N LEU A 326 2.46 -27.05 29.05
CA LEU A 326 1.58 -26.87 27.90
C LEU A 326 2.41 -26.40 26.69
N ASP A 327 2.25 -27.06 25.55
CA ASP A 327 2.97 -26.76 24.32
C ASP A 327 2.00 -26.21 23.25
N ILE A 328 0.92 -26.95 22.99
CA ILE A 328 -0.05 -26.63 21.94
C ILE A 328 -1.47 -26.83 22.46
N VAL A 329 -2.37 -25.93 22.05
CA VAL A 329 -3.82 -26.10 22.19
C VAL A 329 -4.44 -26.15 20.80
N ASP A 330 -5.24 -27.16 20.54
CA ASP A 330 -6.06 -27.27 19.33
C ASP A 330 -7.54 -27.23 19.70
N LEU A 331 -8.34 -26.51 18.90
CA LEU A 331 -9.80 -26.52 18.97
C LEU A 331 -10.37 -26.73 17.57
N VAL A 332 -11.25 -27.71 17.43
CA VAL A 332 -11.93 -28.06 16.19
C VAL A 332 -13.44 -27.91 16.39
N ILE A 333 -14.07 -27.23 15.45
CA ILE A 333 -15.50 -26.92 15.46
C ILE A 333 -16.11 -27.48 14.19
N ASN A 334 -17.19 -28.26 14.29
CA ASN A 334 -17.74 -29.01 13.16
C ASN A 334 -19.25 -28.82 13.03
N THR A 335 -19.73 -28.60 11.80
CA THR A 335 -21.17 -28.45 11.54
C THR A 335 -21.57 -29.13 10.24
N GLY A 336 -22.54 -30.03 10.33
CA GLY A 336 -23.12 -30.70 9.18
C GLY A 336 -23.58 -32.11 9.54
N PRO A 337 -24.01 -32.91 8.56
CA PRO A 337 -24.25 -34.32 8.80
C PRO A 337 -22.91 -35.02 9.14
N TYR A 338 -22.79 -35.58 10.34
CA TYR A 338 -21.59 -36.28 10.83
C TYR A 338 -21.32 -37.65 10.18
N ALA A 339 -21.86 -37.88 8.99
CA ALA A 339 -21.77 -39.15 8.27
C ALA A 339 -20.49 -39.27 7.41
N ASP A 340 -19.92 -38.15 6.94
CA ASP A 340 -18.71 -38.10 6.11
C ASP A 340 -17.94 -36.79 6.32
N ILE A 341 -16.60 -36.88 6.41
CA ILE A 341 -15.65 -35.76 6.48
C ILE A 341 -15.76 -34.74 5.34
N ASN A 342 -16.33 -35.14 4.21
CA ASN A 342 -16.55 -34.25 3.06
C ASN A 342 -17.88 -33.50 3.12
N THR A 343 -18.73 -33.78 4.11
CA THR A 343 -20.10 -33.26 4.17
C THR A 343 -20.34 -32.22 5.27
N TYR A 344 -19.35 -32.00 6.14
CA TYR A 344 -19.43 -30.98 7.18
C TYR A 344 -18.51 -29.77 6.92
N SER A 345 -18.91 -28.63 7.46
CA SER A 345 -18.06 -27.45 7.60
C SER A 345 -17.21 -27.60 8.85
N GLN A 346 -15.94 -27.22 8.76
CA GLN A 346 -14.99 -27.34 9.86
C GLN A 346 -14.17 -26.07 9.98
N ILE A 347 -13.94 -25.66 11.21
CA ILE A 347 -12.96 -24.64 11.58
C ILE A 347 -12.03 -25.24 12.63
N GLY A 348 -10.74 -25.35 12.30
CA GLY A 348 -9.67 -25.71 13.22
C GLY A 348 -8.89 -24.48 13.64
N LEU A 349 -8.64 -24.35 14.93
CA LEU A 349 -7.89 -23.27 15.56
C LEU A 349 -6.68 -23.89 16.27
N ASN A 350 -5.48 -23.40 15.97
CA ASN A 350 -4.24 -23.81 16.62
C ASN A 350 -3.66 -22.63 17.40
N PHE A 351 -3.29 -22.88 18.65
CA PHE A 351 -2.76 -21.87 19.56
C PHE A 351 -1.38 -22.26 20.09
N SER A 352 -0.57 -21.25 20.40
CA SER A 352 0.65 -21.38 21.18
C SER A 352 0.36 -21.72 22.65
N ASN A 353 1.39 -22.17 23.36
CA ASN A 353 1.36 -22.40 24.80
C ASN A 353 0.94 -21.18 25.65
N ASP A 354 1.20 -19.96 25.18
CA ASP A 354 0.76 -18.72 25.83
C ASP A 354 -0.64 -18.28 25.41
N GLY A 355 -1.38 -19.13 24.68
CA GLY A 355 -2.78 -18.92 24.33
C GLY A 355 -3.01 -18.00 23.14
N ARG A 356 -1.99 -17.69 22.34
CA ARG A 356 -2.14 -16.88 21.11
C ARG A 356 -2.52 -17.76 19.93
N LEU A 357 -3.39 -17.25 19.07
CA LEU A 357 -3.74 -17.94 17.84
C LEU A 357 -2.55 -17.94 16.86
N ARG A 358 -2.14 -19.13 16.41
CA ARG A 358 -1.07 -19.33 15.42
C ARG A 358 -1.63 -19.54 14.02
N ALA A 359 -2.61 -20.44 13.92
CA ALA A 359 -3.17 -20.85 12.65
C ALA A 359 -4.66 -21.15 12.74
N VAL A 360 -5.33 -20.96 11.61
CA VAL A 360 -6.76 -21.24 11.41
C VAL A 360 -6.92 -21.98 10.09
N VAL A 361 -7.65 -23.08 10.13
CA VAL A 361 -8.02 -23.84 8.93
C VAL A 361 -9.53 -23.86 8.82
N GLY A 362 -10.08 -23.40 7.70
CA GLY A 362 -11.51 -23.47 7.41
C GLY A 362 -11.79 -24.28 6.15
N LYS A 363 -12.71 -25.24 6.20
CA LYS A 363 -13.18 -25.97 5.02
C LYS A 363 -14.69 -26.20 5.08
N SER A 364 -15.32 -26.32 3.91
CA SER A 364 -16.72 -26.75 3.81
C SER A 364 -16.94 -27.52 2.51
N PRO A 365 -18.11 -28.17 2.30
CA PRO A 365 -18.38 -28.87 1.04
C PRO A 365 -18.30 -27.98 -0.21
N THR A 366 -18.51 -26.67 -0.06
CA THR A 366 -18.51 -25.70 -1.16
C THR A 366 -17.28 -24.79 -1.19
N VAL A 367 -16.40 -24.88 -0.20
CA VAL A 367 -15.20 -24.02 -0.08
C VAL A 367 -14.00 -24.89 0.24
N SER A 368 -13.01 -24.87 -0.67
CA SER A 368 -11.72 -25.52 -0.47
C SER A 368 -11.04 -25.06 0.82
N SER A 369 -10.12 -25.87 1.35
CA SER A 369 -9.39 -25.53 2.58
C SER A 369 -8.75 -24.14 2.48
N MET A 370 -9.11 -23.27 3.42
CA MET A 370 -8.51 -21.97 3.66
C MET A 370 -7.56 -22.11 4.84
N ASN A 371 -6.28 -21.84 4.61
CA ASN A 371 -5.26 -21.86 5.66
C ASN A 371 -4.82 -20.42 5.92
N CYS A 372 -5.12 -19.92 7.11
CA CYS A 372 -4.73 -18.60 7.56
C CYS A 372 -3.81 -18.74 8.78
N VAL A 373 -2.85 -17.83 8.93
CA VAL A 373 -1.85 -17.83 9.99
C VAL A 373 -1.71 -16.42 10.56
N SER A 374 -1.31 -16.32 11.81
CA SER A 374 -0.96 -15.01 12.38
C SER A 374 0.28 -14.46 11.70
N LEU A 375 0.40 -13.12 11.63
CA LEU A 375 1.57 -12.48 11.03
C LEU A 375 2.88 -12.92 11.72
N GLU A 376 2.85 -13.07 13.05
CA GLU A 376 3.98 -13.57 13.83
C GLU A 376 4.37 -14.99 13.41
N PHE A 377 3.39 -15.88 13.31
CA PHE A 377 3.64 -17.27 12.94
C PHE A 377 4.09 -17.40 11.48
N LYS A 378 3.58 -16.57 10.56
CA LYS A 378 4.03 -16.53 9.17
C LYS A 378 5.51 -16.17 9.05
N LYS A 379 5.96 -15.15 9.79
CA LYS A 379 7.38 -14.77 9.84
C LYS A 379 8.25 -15.92 10.33
N LEU A 380 7.81 -16.64 11.37
CA LEU A 380 8.50 -17.83 11.85
C LEU A 380 8.56 -18.91 10.76
N MET A 381 7.44 -19.22 10.09
CA MET A 381 7.42 -20.20 9.00
C MET A 381 8.38 -19.85 7.86
N GLU A 382 8.54 -18.57 7.55
CA GLU A 382 9.46 -18.09 6.50
C GLU A 382 10.94 -18.20 6.90
N LEU A 383 11.26 -18.11 8.20
CA LEU A 383 12.63 -18.31 8.70
C LEU A 383 13.10 -19.77 8.64
N TYR A 384 12.16 -20.73 8.59
CA TYR A 384 12.44 -22.16 8.57
C TYR A 384 12.19 -22.82 7.20
N LYS A 385 11.91 -22.03 6.16
CA LYS A 385 11.92 -22.46 4.75
C LYS A 385 13.32 -22.31 4.16
#